data_AF-A0A812UBI3-F1
#
_entry.id   AF-A0A812UBI3-F1
#
_cell.length_a   1.000
_cell.length_b   1.000
_cell.length_c   1.000
_cell.angle_alpha   90.00
_cell.angle_beta   90.00
_cell.angle_gamma   90.00
#
_symmetry.space_group_name_H-M   'P 1'
#
loop_
_entity.id
_entity.type
_entity.pdbx_description
1 polymer ?
#
loop_
_entity_poly.entity_id
_entity_poly.type
_entity_poly.pdbx_seq_one_letter_code
_entity_poly.pdbx_strand_id
1 'polypeptide(L)'
;MTKIEESQGAERKFGSLQFADHLMGSNLLLQRPCFLRFLVALFCLGQIGATVALKVVSNGQPQGHGFTLVSSVLYALAAAGLSNLLGQANSSADLELAISRLHSFVADFMLCWNDVSGKEWRLFLGGWLFLVAVFSATQVFESWHLGADLVGQDSLQKELSYVVAALSALSLCISSGVVTLTAYMQSHVLLGLHKSLDCWCCDIANDPDFEAGVQNWNAMQDGVLAARKTVLMGKT
;
A
#
# COMPACT_ATOMS: atom_id res chain seq x y z
N MET A 1 21.98 -43.25 -2.63
CA MET A 1 21.85 -41.91 -3.21
C MET A 1 20.41 -41.40 -3.30
N THR A 2 19.39 -42.26 -3.25
CA THR A 2 17.97 -41.88 -3.39
C THR A 2 17.31 -41.16 -2.20
N LYS A 3 17.89 -41.20 -0.99
CA LYS A 3 17.29 -40.60 0.22
C LYS A 3 17.54 -39.09 0.39
N ILE A 4 18.52 -38.53 -0.31
CA ILE A 4 18.87 -37.09 -0.19
C ILE A 4 17.98 -36.24 -1.11
N GLU A 5 17.57 -36.78 -2.26
CA GLU A 5 16.67 -36.08 -3.20
C GLU A 5 15.24 -35.94 -2.66
N GLU A 6 14.72 -36.93 -1.91
CA GLU A 6 13.39 -36.82 -1.27
C GLU A 6 13.35 -35.75 -0.17
N SER A 7 14.43 -35.58 0.59
CA SER A 7 14.52 -34.54 1.63
C SER A 7 14.54 -33.14 1.02
N GLN A 8 15.27 -32.94 -0.08
CA GLN A 8 15.32 -31.64 -0.76
C GLN A 8 14.00 -31.30 -1.49
N GLY A 9 13.27 -32.30 -1.98
CA GLY A 9 11.95 -32.10 -2.58
C GLY A 9 10.87 -31.69 -1.58
N ALA A 10 10.94 -32.20 -0.34
CA ALA A 10 9.99 -31.87 0.72
C ALA A 10 10.19 -30.46 1.31
N GLU A 11 11.45 -30.03 1.49
CA GLU A 11 11.75 -28.66 1.97
C GLU A 11 11.35 -27.59 0.94
N ARG A 12 11.55 -27.82 -0.36
CA ARG A 12 11.13 -26.86 -1.41
C ARG A 12 9.61 -26.66 -1.45
N LYS A 13 8.82 -27.71 -1.22
CA LYS A 13 7.35 -27.60 -1.16
C LYS A 13 6.85 -26.86 0.08
N PHE A 14 7.56 -26.95 1.21
CA PHE A 14 7.16 -26.29 2.46
C PHE A 14 7.43 -24.78 2.42
N GLY A 15 8.52 -24.36 1.79
CA GLY A 15 8.86 -22.93 1.62
C GLY A 15 7.89 -22.17 0.70
N SER A 16 7.39 -22.79 -0.37
CA SER A 16 6.46 -22.13 -1.29
C SER A 16 5.07 -21.91 -0.69
N LEU A 17 4.65 -22.76 0.26
CA LEU A 17 3.34 -22.67 0.91
C LEU A 17 3.30 -21.58 1.99
N GLN A 18 4.34 -21.44 2.81
CA GLN A 18 4.37 -20.42 3.87
C GLN A 18 4.42 -18.97 3.35
N PHE A 19 5.05 -18.75 2.19
CA PHE A 19 5.06 -17.41 1.59
C PHE A 19 3.69 -17.00 1.03
N ALA A 20 2.92 -17.97 0.53
CA ALA A 20 1.56 -17.76 0.04
C ALA A 20 0.60 -17.33 1.17
N ASP A 21 0.80 -17.86 2.38
CA ASP A 21 -0.07 -17.57 3.54
C ASP A 21 0.12 -16.13 4.06
N HIS A 22 1.35 -15.60 4.10
CA HIS A 22 1.58 -14.19 4.46
C HIS A 22 1.09 -13.23 3.39
N LEU A 23 1.09 -13.68 2.13
CA LEU A 23 0.46 -12.99 1.01
C LEU A 23 -1.08 -13.08 1.01
N MET A 24 -1.74 -13.99 1.76
CA MET A 24 -3.21 -14.13 1.71
C MET A 24 -3.94 -12.86 2.17
N GLY A 25 -3.46 -12.19 3.21
CA GLY A 25 -4.06 -10.94 3.70
C GLY A 25 -3.95 -9.79 2.69
N SER A 26 -2.78 -9.66 2.06
CA SER A 26 -2.58 -8.70 0.96
C SER A 26 -3.31 -9.11 -0.32
N ASN A 27 -3.38 -10.41 -0.62
CA ASN A 27 -4.04 -10.93 -1.82
C ASN A 27 -5.53 -10.61 -1.80
N LEU A 28 -6.20 -10.70 -0.66
CA LEU A 28 -7.64 -10.43 -0.59
C LEU A 28 -7.97 -8.96 -0.92
N LEU A 29 -7.12 -8.03 -0.46
CA LEU A 29 -7.25 -6.59 -0.76
C LEU A 29 -6.77 -6.24 -2.17
N LEU A 30 -5.70 -6.88 -2.64
CA LEU A 30 -5.12 -6.66 -3.98
C LEU A 30 -5.93 -7.31 -5.10
N GLN A 31 -6.63 -8.41 -4.83
CA GLN A 31 -7.47 -9.10 -5.82
C GLN A 31 -8.75 -8.33 -6.13
N ARG A 32 -9.19 -7.44 -5.24
CA ARG A 32 -10.41 -6.65 -5.43
C ARG A 32 -10.17 -5.15 -5.29
N PRO A 33 -9.39 -4.52 -6.19
CA PRO A 33 -9.17 -3.07 -6.18
C PRO A 33 -10.49 -2.29 -6.35
N CYS A 34 -11.52 -2.91 -6.94
CA CYS A 34 -12.87 -2.34 -7.00
C CYS A 34 -13.47 -2.11 -5.61
N PHE A 35 -13.26 -3.03 -4.67
CA PHE A 35 -13.80 -2.93 -3.32
C PHE A 35 -13.13 -1.80 -2.53
N LEU A 36 -11.80 -1.70 -2.59
CA LEU A 36 -11.06 -0.60 -1.97
C LEU A 36 -11.47 0.77 -2.52
N ARG A 37 -11.60 0.89 -3.86
CA ARG A 37 -12.07 2.11 -4.51
C ARG A 37 -13.48 2.48 -4.07
N PHE A 38 -14.38 1.50 -3.97
CA PHE A 38 -15.73 1.71 -3.48
C PHE A 38 -15.72 2.23 -2.04
N LEU A 39 -14.93 1.65 -1.15
CA LEU A 39 -14.82 2.11 0.24
C LEU A 39 -14.29 3.55 0.33
N VAL A 40 -13.18 3.85 -0.37
CA VAL A 40 -12.61 5.20 -0.41
C VAL A 40 -13.65 6.21 -0.93
N ALA A 41 -14.35 5.88 -2.01
CA ALA A 41 -15.39 6.74 -2.58
C ALA A 41 -16.57 6.93 -1.62
N LEU A 42 -17.05 5.86 -1.00
CA LEU A 42 -18.18 5.89 -0.07
C LEU A 42 -17.91 6.81 1.12
N PHE A 43 -16.76 6.65 1.79
CA PHE A 43 -16.41 7.47 2.95
C PHE A 43 -16.08 8.91 2.57
N CYS A 44 -15.41 9.14 1.43
CA CYS A 44 -15.12 10.49 0.95
C CYS A 44 -16.40 11.25 0.59
N LEU A 45 -17.32 10.63 -0.18
CA LEU A 45 -18.60 11.25 -0.53
C LEU A 45 -19.49 11.47 0.70
N GLY A 46 -19.52 10.50 1.63
CA GLY A 46 -20.23 10.62 2.90
C GLY A 46 -19.71 11.80 3.73
N GLN A 47 -18.38 11.94 3.85
CA GLN A 47 -17.74 13.06 4.54
C GLN A 47 -18.06 14.41 3.90
N ILE A 48 -17.96 14.51 2.56
CA ILE A 48 -18.31 15.73 1.82
C ILE A 48 -19.77 16.10 2.08
N GLY A 49 -20.68 15.14 1.94
CA GLY A 49 -22.11 15.35 2.17
C GLY A 49 -22.42 15.81 3.59
N ALA A 50 -21.84 15.15 4.60
CA ALA A 50 -22.00 15.54 6.00
C ALA A 50 -21.44 16.95 6.29
N THR A 51 -20.29 17.30 5.68
CA THR A 51 -19.68 18.63 5.83
C THR A 51 -20.55 19.72 5.20
N VAL A 52 -21.12 19.45 4.02
CA VAL A 52 -22.06 20.37 3.36
C VAL A 52 -23.33 20.53 4.20
N ALA A 53 -23.90 19.44 4.71
CA ALA A 53 -25.07 19.48 5.58
C ALA A 53 -24.79 20.31 6.85
N LEU A 54 -23.62 20.13 7.47
CA LEU A 54 -23.20 20.89 8.65
C LEU A 54 -23.09 22.39 8.34
N LYS A 55 -22.53 22.74 7.19
CA LYS A 55 -22.42 24.13 6.74
C LYS A 55 -23.79 24.78 6.49
N VAL A 56 -24.75 24.02 5.99
CA VAL A 56 -26.13 24.49 5.78
C VAL A 56 -26.84 24.71 7.13
N VAL A 57 -26.75 23.74 8.05
CA VAL A 57 -27.39 23.83 9.38
C VAL A 57 -26.78 24.95 10.24
N SER A 58 -25.48 25.17 10.14
CA SER A 58 -24.77 26.23 10.89
C SER A 58 -24.96 27.64 10.34
N ASN A 59 -25.88 27.85 9.39
CA ASN A 59 -26.13 29.13 8.72
C ASN A 59 -24.84 29.79 8.17
N GLY A 60 -23.90 28.98 7.68
CA GLY A 60 -22.66 29.47 7.07
C GLY A 60 -21.64 30.05 8.03
N GLN A 61 -21.78 29.85 9.35
CA GLN A 61 -20.72 30.22 10.29
C GLN A 61 -19.39 29.52 9.91
N PRO A 62 -18.26 30.24 9.91
CA PRO A 62 -16.97 29.66 9.55
C PRO A 62 -16.58 28.60 10.58
N GLN A 63 -16.59 27.34 10.17
CA GLN A 63 -16.08 26.22 10.96
C GLN A 63 -14.74 25.77 10.39
N GLY A 64 -13.78 25.46 11.27
CA GLY A 64 -12.39 25.12 10.94
C GLY A 64 -12.18 23.83 10.12
N HIS A 65 -13.24 23.18 9.63
CA HIS A 65 -13.17 21.87 8.95
C HIS A 65 -12.60 21.89 7.53
N GLY A 66 -12.29 23.07 6.97
CA GLY A 66 -11.78 23.19 5.60
C GLY A 66 -10.48 22.42 5.37
N PHE A 67 -9.53 22.49 6.30
CA PHE A 67 -8.26 21.78 6.19
C PHE A 67 -8.45 20.26 6.21
N THR A 68 -9.26 19.76 7.16
CA THR A 68 -9.61 18.34 7.29
C THR A 68 -10.25 17.80 6.00
N LEU A 69 -11.21 18.53 5.43
CA LEU A 69 -11.87 18.15 4.18
C LEU A 69 -10.87 18.06 3.02
N VAL A 70 -10.04 19.10 2.84
CA VAL A 70 -9.04 19.13 1.75
C VAL A 70 -8.05 17.98 1.89
N SER A 71 -7.53 17.73 3.09
CA SER A 71 -6.62 16.61 3.35
C SER A 71 -7.26 15.28 3.00
N SER A 72 -8.49 15.01 3.47
CA SER A 72 -9.21 13.78 3.15
C SER A 72 -9.44 13.58 1.66
N VAL A 73 -9.80 14.65 0.92
CA VAL A 73 -9.97 14.60 -0.53
C VAL A 73 -8.65 14.28 -1.23
N LEU A 74 -7.54 14.93 -0.84
CA LEU A 74 -6.23 14.66 -1.41
C LEU A 74 -5.80 13.20 -1.20
N TYR A 75 -5.94 12.68 0.02
CA TYR A 75 -5.65 11.28 0.32
C TYR A 75 -6.57 10.32 -0.43
N ALA A 76 -7.85 10.63 -0.57
CA ALA A 76 -8.79 9.81 -1.33
C ALA A 76 -8.43 9.76 -2.83
N LEU A 77 -8.06 10.90 -3.42
CA LEU A 77 -7.59 10.97 -4.81
C LEU A 77 -6.29 10.19 -5.00
N ALA A 78 -5.33 10.35 -4.09
CA ALA A 78 -4.08 9.60 -4.11
C ALA A 78 -4.34 8.08 -4.00
N ALA A 79 -5.18 7.66 -3.06
CA ALA A 79 -5.55 6.26 -2.88
C ALA A 79 -6.25 5.68 -4.12
N ALA A 80 -7.17 6.44 -4.74
CA ALA A 80 -7.84 6.03 -5.97
C ALA A 80 -6.88 5.90 -7.16
N GLY A 81 -5.98 6.87 -7.34
CA GLY A 81 -4.94 6.85 -8.36
C GLY A 81 -3.99 5.67 -8.20
N LEU A 82 -3.46 5.46 -6.99
CA LEU A 82 -2.59 4.33 -6.68
C LEU A 82 -3.31 2.98 -6.85
N SER A 83 -4.58 2.88 -6.46
CA SER A 83 -5.37 1.65 -6.67
C SER A 83 -5.55 1.32 -8.15
N ASN A 84 -5.74 2.35 -9.01
CA ASN A 84 -5.84 2.15 -10.45
C ASN A 84 -4.50 1.69 -11.03
N LEU A 85 -3.39 2.35 -10.66
CA LEU A 85 -2.06 1.97 -11.12
C LEU A 85 -1.70 0.55 -10.65
N LEU A 86 -2.01 0.20 -9.41
CA LEU A 86 -1.78 -1.12 -8.85
C LEU A 86 -2.64 -2.17 -9.54
N GLY A 87 -3.90 -1.87 -9.85
CA GLY A 87 -4.76 -2.74 -10.63
C GLY A 87 -4.23 -2.99 -12.05
N GLN A 88 -3.73 -1.95 -12.72
CA GLN A 88 -3.09 -2.08 -14.04
C GLN A 88 -1.80 -2.89 -13.96
N ALA A 89 -0.96 -2.61 -12.96
CA ALA A 89 0.29 -3.32 -12.73
C ALA A 89 0.04 -4.81 -12.47
N ASN A 90 -0.92 -5.14 -11.58
CA ASN A 90 -1.31 -6.52 -11.28
C ASN A 90 -1.91 -7.27 -12.47
N SER A 91 -2.47 -6.56 -13.46
CA SER A 91 -3.01 -7.17 -14.68
C SER A 91 -1.95 -7.34 -15.77
N SER A 92 -0.73 -6.82 -15.56
CA SER A 92 0.34 -6.89 -16.53
C SER A 92 1.08 -8.23 -16.45
N ALA A 93 1.15 -8.92 -17.59
CA ALA A 93 1.96 -10.14 -17.72
C ALA A 93 3.45 -9.90 -17.41
N ASP A 94 3.94 -8.68 -17.65
CA ASP A 94 5.33 -8.31 -17.36
C ASP A 94 5.61 -8.32 -15.85
N LEU A 95 4.66 -7.84 -15.04
CA LEU A 95 4.81 -7.83 -13.59
C LEU A 95 4.76 -9.25 -13.02
N GLU A 96 3.84 -10.07 -13.53
CA GLU A 96 3.74 -11.49 -13.15
C GLU A 96 5.05 -12.23 -13.45
N LEU A 97 5.61 -12.04 -14.65
CA LEU A 97 6.88 -12.63 -15.04
C LEU A 97 8.04 -12.11 -14.16
N ALA A 98 8.09 -10.81 -13.88
CA ALA A 98 9.11 -10.22 -13.03
C ALA A 98 9.05 -10.75 -11.59
N ILE A 99 7.85 -10.84 -11.00
CA ILE A 99 7.64 -11.39 -9.66
C ILE A 99 7.99 -12.89 -9.63
N SER A 100 7.61 -13.65 -10.66
CA SER A 100 7.96 -15.06 -10.78
C SER A 100 9.48 -15.29 -10.84
N ARG A 101 10.20 -14.50 -11.65
CA ARG A 101 11.67 -14.55 -11.72
C ARG A 101 12.32 -14.13 -10.40
N LEU A 102 11.81 -13.08 -9.78
CA LEU A 102 12.28 -12.64 -8.46
C LEU A 102 12.08 -13.74 -7.42
N HIS A 103 10.95 -14.44 -7.45
CA HIS A 103 10.70 -15.58 -6.56
C HIS A 103 11.66 -16.74 -6.78
N SER A 104 11.91 -17.13 -8.03
CA SER A 104 12.88 -18.17 -8.34
C SER A 104 14.25 -17.79 -7.79
N PHE A 105 14.67 -16.55 -8.04
CA PHE A 105 15.95 -16.04 -7.54
C PHE A 105 16.01 -16.09 -6.01
N VAL A 106 15.03 -15.50 -5.31
CA VAL A 106 15.02 -15.46 -3.84
C VAL A 106 15.02 -16.87 -3.23
N ALA A 107 14.34 -17.83 -3.85
CA ALA A 107 14.34 -19.22 -3.42
C ALA A 107 15.72 -19.88 -3.51
N ASP A 108 16.48 -19.58 -4.56
CA ASP A 108 17.80 -20.17 -4.79
C ASP A 108 18.86 -19.65 -3.79
N PHE A 109 18.77 -18.39 -3.35
CA PHE A 109 19.74 -17.80 -2.42
C PHE A 109 19.43 -18.02 -0.93
N MET A 110 18.35 -18.75 -0.60
CA MET A 110 17.90 -19.02 0.78
C MET A 110 17.94 -17.78 1.70
N LEU A 111 17.68 -16.60 1.14
CA LEU A 111 17.71 -15.36 1.89
C LEU A 111 16.66 -15.42 3.01
N CYS A 112 16.98 -14.90 4.20
CA CYS A 112 16.02 -14.69 5.30
C CYS A 112 15.03 -13.57 4.96
N TRP A 113 14.31 -13.73 3.84
CA TRP A 113 13.43 -12.74 3.25
C TRP A 113 12.25 -12.41 4.17
N ASN A 114 11.77 -13.42 4.91
CA ASN A 114 10.70 -13.26 5.90
C ASN A 114 11.07 -12.26 7.00
N ASP A 115 12.31 -12.28 7.49
CA ASP A 115 12.75 -11.37 8.55
C ASP A 115 12.88 -9.93 8.05
N VAL A 116 13.37 -9.77 6.82
CA VAL A 116 13.54 -8.45 6.18
C VAL A 116 12.16 -7.86 5.83
N SER A 117 11.31 -8.62 5.15
CA SER A 117 9.92 -8.27 4.84
C SER A 117 9.13 -7.90 6.10
N GLY A 118 9.23 -8.73 7.15
CA GLY A 118 8.51 -8.50 8.40
C GLY A 118 8.99 -7.26 9.16
N LYS A 119 10.27 -6.87 9.06
CA LYS A 119 10.76 -5.61 9.62
C LYS A 119 10.23 -4.41 8.85
N GLU A 120 10.26 -4.48 7.53
CA GLU A 120 9.75 -3.43 6.65
C GLU A 120 8.24 -3.22 6.84
N TRP A 121 7.44 -4.29 6.86
CA TRP A 121 6.01 -4.23 7.14
C TRP A 121 5.72 -3.52 8.47
N ARG A 122 6.43 -3.88 9.54
CA ARG A 122 6.26 -3.25 10.86
C ARG A 122 6.58 -1.75 10.85
N LEU A 123 7.56 -1.33 10.05
CA LEU A 123 7.91 0.09 9.91
C LEU A 123 6.76 0.87 9.24
N PHE A 124 6.23 0.37 8.12
CA PHE A 124 5.10 1.00 7.43
C PHE A 124 3.82 0.97 8.26
N LEU A 125 3.53 -0.15 8.92
CA LEU A 125 2.39 -0.28 9.84
C LEU A 125 2.50 0.71 11.00
N GLY A 126 3.68 0.81 11.62
CA GLY A 126 3.95 1.76 12.69
C GLY A 126 3.77 3.22 12.23
N GLY A 127 4.27 3.56 11.04
CA GLY A 127 4.10 4.87 10.44
C GLY A 127 2.64 5.21 10.15
N TRP A 128 1.87 4.26 9.62
CA TRP A 128 0.43 4.43 9.39
C TRP A 128 -0.35 4.60 10.68
N LEU A 129 -0.11 3.75 11.69
CA LEU A 129 -0.76 3.87 13.00
C LEU A 129 -0.44 5.21 13.66
N PHE A 130 0.81 5.66 13.56
CA PHE A 130 1.21 6.98 14.06
C PHE A 130 0.47 8.11 13.34
N LEU A 131 0.38 8.07 12.00
CA LEU A 131 -0.38 9.05 11.21
C LEU A 131 -1.86 9.10 11.63
N VAL A 132 -2.50 7.94 11.76
CA VAL A 132 -3.91 7.83 12.18
C VAL A 132 -4.09 8.36 13.61
N ALA A 133 -3.18 8.04 14.52
CA ALA A 133 -3.21 8.51 15.91
C ALA A 133 -3.07 10.04 15.99
N VAL A 134 -2.10 10.62 15.27
CA VAL A 134 -1.89 12.08 15.22
C VAL A 134 -3.12 12.77 14.67
N PHE A 135 -3.67 12.27 13.55
CA PHE A 135 -4.88 12.87 12.97
C PHE A 135 -6.08 12.76 13.91
N SER A 136 -6.29 11.60 14.53
CA SER A 136 -7.39 11.39 15.47
C SER A 136 -7.26 12.31 16.69
N ALA A 137 -6.04 12.50 17.20
CA ALA A 137 -5.78 13.47 18.26
C ALA A 137 -6.13 14.89 17.81
N THR A 138 -5.74 15.30 16.59
CA THR A 138 -6.15 16.60 16.02
C THR A 138 -7.67 16.75 15.95
N GLN A 139 -8.40 15.72 15.52
CA GLN A 139 -9.87 15.76 15.49
C GLN A 139 -10.48 15.88 16.90
N VAL A 140 -9.91 15.20 17.91
CA VAL A 140 -10.34 15.31 19.30
C VAL A 140 -10.07 16.71 19.85
N PHE A 141 -8.89 17.27 19.57
CA PHE A 141 -8.54 18.64 19.98
C PHE A 141 -9.44 19.68 19.31
N GLU A 142 -9.69 19.57 18.01
CA GLU A 142 -10.63 20.42 17.28
C GLU A 142 -12.04 20.32 17.89
N SER A 143 -12.52 19.09 18.15
CA SER A 143 -13.83 18.86 18.75
C SER A 143 -13.94 19.39 20.18
N TRP A 144 -12.87 19.30 20.97
CA TRP A 144 -12.80 19.88 22.32
C TRP A 144 -12.86 21.41 22.27
N HIS A 145 -12.07 22.02 21.38
CA HIS A 145 -12.01 23.46 21.25
C HIS A 145 -13.36 24.02 20.77
N LEU A 146 -13.95 23.40 19.74
CA LEU A 146 -15.30 23.73 19.27
C LEU A 146 -16.34 23.48 20.38
N GLY A 147 -16.24 22.39 21.13
CA GLY A 147 -17.14 22.05 22.23
C GLY A 147 -17.32 23.14 23.28
N ALA A 148 -16.31 23.96 23.53
CA ALA A 148 -16.39 25.11 24.42
C ALA A 148 -17.28 26.24 23.83
N ASP A 149 -17.25 26.43 22.51
CA ASP A 149 -18.04 27.43 21.79
C ASP A 149 -19.47 26.94 21.47
N LEU A 150 -19.69 25.62 21.52
CA LEU A 150 -20.98 24.98 21.22
C LEU A 150 -21.97 25.00 22.40
N VAL A 151 -21.61 25.59 23.55
CA VAL A 151 -22.51 25.73 24.71
C VAL A 151 -23.67 26.66 24.34
N GLY A 152 -24.81 26.07 23.97
CA GLY A 152 -26.02 26.79 23.56
C GLY A 152 -26.45 26.57 22.11
N GLN A 153 -25.74 25.74 21.33
CA GLN A 153 -26.17 25.37 19.98
C GLN A 153 -27.20 24.24 19.95
N ASP A 154 -27.94 24.16 18.85
CA ASP A 154 -28.92 23.11 18.56
C ASP A 154 -28.29 21.71 18.61
N SER A 155 -29.01 20.75 19.19
CA SER A 155 -28.55 19.36 19.35
C SER A 155 -28.15 18.71 18.02
N LEU A 156 -28.87 19.05 16.93
CA LEU A 156 -28.60 18.55 15.58
C LEU A 156 -27.22 18.96 15.07
N GLN A 157 -26.82 20.22 15.28
CA GLN A 157 -25.53 20.72 14.83
C GLN A 157 -24.38 19.99 15.55
N LYS A 158 -24.54 19.75 16.85
CA LYS A 158 -23.58 18.99 17.65
C LYS A 158 -23.46 17.55 17.18
N GLU A 159 -24.57 16.84 16.99
CA GLU A 159 -24.57 15.47 16.48
C GLU A 159 -23.90 15.37 15.10
N LEU A 160 -24.25 16.28 14.19
CA LEU A 160 -23.70 16.30 12.84
C LEU A 160 -22.19 16.59 12.83
N SER A 161 -21.70 17.42 13.75
CA SER A 161 -20.25 17.67 13.91
C SER A 161 -19.48 16.39 14.30
N TYR A 162 -20.02 15.56 15.20
CA TYR A 162 -19.41 14.28 15.55
C TYR A 162 -19.44 13.29 14.39
N VAL A 163 -20.52 13.27 13.60
CA VAL A 163 -20.61 12.45 12.38
C VAL A 163 -19.56 12.87 11.36
N VAL A 164 -19.36 14.18 11.14
CA VAL A 164 -18.32 14.70 10.25
C VAL A 164 -16.93 14.30 10.72
N ALA A 165 -16.63 14.42 12.01
CA ALA A 165 -15.34 14.02 12.58
C ALA A 165 -15.09 12.51 12.41
N ALA A 166 -16.09 11.68 12.72
CA ALA A 166 -16.00 10.22 12.57
C ALA A 166 -15.78 9.81 11.10
N LEU A 167 -16.55 10.37 10.16
CA LEU A 167 -16.40 10.10 8.74
C LEU A 167 -15.05 10.59 8.22
N SER A 168 -14.55 11.74 8.68
CA SER A 168 -13.24 12.26 8.31
C SER A 168 -12.10 11.33 8.78
N ALA A 169 -12.19 10.84 10.02
CA ALA A 169 -11.24 9.88 10.58
C ALA A 169 -11.24 8.55 9.81
N LEU A 170 -12.43 7.99 9.51
CA LEU A 170 -12.55 6.77 8.73
C LEU A 170 -12.05 6.94 7.29
N SER A 171 -12.44 8.03 6.64
CA SER A 171 -12.01 8.40 5.29
C SER A 171 -10.48 8.50 5.19
N LEU A 172 -9.85 9.19 6.14
CA LEU A 172 -8.39 9.27 6.19
C LEU A 172 -7.76 7.91 6.49
N CYS A 173 -8.25 7.18 7.50
CA CYS A 173 -7.69 5.88 7.90
C CYS A 173 -7.63 4.91 6.72
N ILE A 174 -8.74 4.79 5.98
CA ILE A 174 -8.84 3.92 4.80
C ILE A 174 -7.93 4.43 3.68
N SER A 175 -8.02 5.72 3.33
CA SER A 175 -7.27 6.28 2.20
C SER A 175 -5.75 6.25 2.44
N SER A 176 -5.30 6.66 3.62
CA SER A 176 -3.88 6.58 4.01
C SER A 176 -3.38 5.14 4.17
N GLY A 177 -4.26 4.22 4.58
CA GLY A 177 -3.96 2.79 4.62
C GLY A 177 -3.67 2.23 3.23
N VAL A 178 -4.49 2.58 2.23
CA VAL A 178 -4.25 2.21 0.82
C VAL A 178 -2.93 2.79 0.32
N VAL A 179 -2.67 4.08 0.56
CA VAL A 179 -1.40 4.74 0.16
C VAL A 179 -0.20 4.03 0.80
N THR A 180 -0.28 3.75 2.10
CA THR A 180 0.80 3.08 2.85
C THR A 180 1.03 1.66 2.37
N LEU A 181 -0.05 0.91 2.09
CA LEU A 181 0.03 -0.43 1.54
C LEU A 181 0.70 -0.43 0.16
N THR A 182 0.33 0.51 -0.72
CA THR A 182 0.99 0.62 -2.04
C THR A 182 2.46 0.99 -1.90
N ALA A 183 2.80 1.93 -1.01
CA ALA A 183 4.19 2.30 -0.74
C ALA A 183 5.01 1.12 -0.19
N TYR A 184 4.42 0.34 0.73
CA TYR A 184 5.03 -0.89 1.24
C TYR A 184 5.28 -1.90 0.11
N MET A 185 4.29 -2.17 -0.75
CA MET A 185 4.45 -3.11 -1.87
C MET A 185 5.56 -2.67 -2.83
N GLN A 186 5.61 -1.38 -3.16
CA GLN A 186 6.66 -0.82 -4.01
C GLN A 186 8.04 -0.95 -3.35
N SER A 187 8.15 -0.61 -2.06
CA SER A 187 9.39 -0.73 -1.29
C SER A 187 9.85 -2.19 -1.22
N HIS A 188 8.92 -3.11 -0.99
CA HIS A 188 9.20 -4.54 -0.89
C HIS A 188 9.78 -5.12 -2.20
N VAL A 189 9.21 -4.74 -3.35
CA VAL A 189 9.73 -5.14 -4.67
C VAL A 189 11.13 -4.54 -4.92
N LEU A 190 11.33 -3.26 -4.58
CA LEU A 190 12.63 -2.60 -4.75
C LEU A 190 13.72 -3.22 -3.87
N LEU A 191 13.37 -3.60 -2.64
CA LEU A 191 14.28 -4.28 -1.73
C LEU A 191 14.65 -5.67 -2.28
N GLY A 192 13.69 -6.36 -2.90
CA GLY A 192 13.92 -7.65 -3.54
C GLY A 192 14.90 -7.52 -4.68
N LEU A 193 14.67 -6.53 -5.55
CA LEU A 193 15.55 -6.22 -6.66
C LEU A 193 16.97 -5.86 -6.21
N HIS A 194 17.10 -5.05 -5.14
CA HIS A 194 18.41 -4.69 -4.58
C HIS A 194 19.16 -5.92 -4.06
N LYS A 195 18.49 -6.80 -3.32
CA LYS A 195 19.10 -8.04 -2.84
C LYS A 195 19.46 -8.98 -3.98
N SER A 196 18.63 -9.06 -5.01
CA SER A 196 18.95 -9.83 -6.21
C SER A 196 20.18 -9.30 -6.94
N LEU A 197 20.33 -7.99 -7.05
CA LEU A 197 21.53 -7.34 -7.58
C LEU A 197 22.77 -7.69 -6.74
N ASP A 198 22.69 -7.58 -5.40
CA ASP A 198 23.81 -7.86 -4.50
C ASP A 198 24.32 -9.31 -4.66
N CYS A 199 23.39 -10.27 -4.69
CA CYS A 199 23.69 -11.69 -4.88
C CYS A 199 24.26 -11.97 -6.27
N TRP A 200 23.65 -11.40 -7.32
CA TRP A 200 24.14 -11.56 -8.69
C TRP A 200 25.55 -10.99 -8.87
N CYS A 201 25.84 -9.82 -8.30
CA CYS A 201 27.18 -9.22 -8.29
C CYS A 201 28.19 -10.12 -7.56
N CYS A 202 27.80 -10.74 -6.45
CA CYS A 202 28.64 -11.67 -5.71
C CYS A 202 28.94 -12.94 -6.51
N ASP A 203 27.93 -13.51 -7.17
CA ASP A 203 28.11 -14.71 -8.00
C ASP A 203 29.04 -14.43 -9.17
N ILE A 204 28.82 -13.33 -9.89
CA ILE A 204 29.69 -12.92 -11.00
C ILE A 204 31.12 -12.64 -10.58
N ALA A 205 31.32 -12.04 -9.41
CA ALA A 205 32.67 -11.78 -8.92
C ALA A 205 33.46 -13.09 -8.68
N ASN A 206 32.75 -14.21 -8.49
CA ASN A 206 33.33 -15.52 -8.27
C ASN A 206 33.24 -16.46 -9.50
N ASP A 207 32.45 -16.10 -10.53
CA ASP A 207 32.27 -16.90 -11.74
C ASP A 207 33.42 -16.62 -12.74
N PRO A 208 34.13 -17.65 -13.22
CA PRO A 208 35.14 -17.47 -14.27
C PRO A 208 34.56 -16.98 -15.60
N ASP A 209 33.24 -17.14 -15.85
CA ASP A 209 32.54 -16.67 -17.04
C ASP A 209 31.70 -15.41 -16.77
N PHE A 210 32.41 -14.31 -16.51
CA PHE A 210 31.82 -12.98 -16.27
C PHE A 210 30.86 -12.53 -17.40
N GLU A 211 31.15 -12.90 -18.66
CA GLU A 211 30.37 -12.46 -19.83
C GLU A 211 28.96 -13.06 -19.83
N ALA A 212 28.82 -14.34 -19.51
CA ALA A 212 27.52 -14.99 -19.36
C ALA A 212 26.67 -14.36 -18.25
N GLY A 213 27.31 -14.01 -17.12
CA GLY A 213 26.67 -13.32 -16.02
C GLY A 213 26.09 -11.95 -16.43
N VAL A 214 26.90 -11.13 -17.13
CA VAL A 214 26.48 -9.82 -17.66
C VAL A 214 25.30 -9.93 -18.62
N GLN A 215 25.28 -10.93 -19.50
CA GLN A 215 24.17 -11.14 -20.43
C GLN A 215 22.86 -11.48 -19.71
N ASN A 216 22.90 -12.31 -18.66
CA ASN A 216 21.72 -12.62 -17.84
C ASN A 216 21.14 -11.38 -17.15
N TRP A 217 21.99 -10.47 -16.69
CA TRP A 217 21.54 -9.22 -16.08
C TRP A 217 20.95 -8.23 -17.07
N ASN A 218 21.58 -8.07 -18.23
CA ASN A 218 21.03 -7.23 -19.30
C ASN A 218 19.62 -7.73 -19.70
N ALA A 219 19.42 -9.04 -19.79
CA ALA A 219 18.10 -9.62 -20.06
C ALA A 219 17.07 -9.32 -18.96
N MET A 220 17.50 -9.22 -17.69
CA MET A 220 16.61 -8.83 -16.59
C MET A 220 16.29 -7.33 -16.62
N GLN A 221 17.29 -6.47 -16.86
CA GLN A 221 17.09 -5.03 -17.02
C GLN A 221 16.15 -4.72 -18.18
N ASP A 222 16.30 -5.40 -19.32
CA ASP A 222 15.42 -5.25 -20.48
C ASP A 222 13.96 -5.59 -20.13
N GLY A 223 13.74 -6.65 -19.34
CA GLY A 223 12.40 -6.99 -18.84
C GLY A 223 11.79 -5.89 -17.96
N VAL A 224 12.58 -5.31 -17.05
CA VAL A 224 12.12 -4.20 -16.18
C VAL A 224 11.86 -2.92 -16.99
N LEU A 225 12.71 -2.62 -17.96
CA LEU A 225 12.56 -1.48 -18.87
C LEU A 225 11.34 -1.63 -19.79
N ALA A 226 11.06 -2.84 -20.27
CA ALA A 226 9.86 -3.16 -21.03
C ALA A 226 8.60 -2.94 -20.18
N ALA A 227 8.55 -3.50 -18.98
CA ALA A 227 7.44 -3.32 -18.04
C ALA A 227 7.17 -1.83 -17.76
N ARG A 228 8.24 -1.04 -17.54
CA ARG A 228 8.14 0.41 -17.33
C ARG A 228 7.57 1.13 -18.56
N LYS A 229 7.99 0.76 -19.77
CA LYS A 229 7.46 1.33 -21.02
C LYS A 229 5.98 1.00 -21.19
N THR A 230 5.55 -0.22 -20.90
CA THR A 230 4.14 -0.63 -20.96
C THR A 230 3.26 0.24 -20.04
N VAL A 231 3.73 0.52 -18.82
CA VAL A 231 3.01 1.41 -17.88
C VAL A 231 2.96 2.85 -18.39
N LEU A 232 4.05 3.37 -18.96
CA LEU A 232 4.12 4.76 -19.45
C LEU A 232 3.39 4.98 -20.78
N MET A 233 3.33 3.94 -21.63
CA MET A 233 2.70 4.00 -22.95
C MET A 233 1.26 3.48 -22.97
N GLY A 234 0.68 3.18 -21.81
CA GLY A 234 -0.74 2.90 -21.61
C GLY A 234 -1.64 4.11 -21.94
N LYS A 235 -1.57 4.58 -23.18
CA LYS A 235 -2.63 5.29 -23.90
C LYS A 235 -3.39 4.25 -24.70
N THR A 236 -4.45 3.73 -24.11
CA THR A 236 -5.63 3.21 -24.82
C THR A 236 -6.84 3.69 -24.09
#